data_AF-A0A952L943-F1
#
_entry.id   AF-A0A952L943-F1
#
_cell.length_a   1.000
_cell.length_b   1.000
_cell.length_c   1.000
_cell.angle_alpha   90.00
_cell.angle_beta   90.00
_cell.angle_gamma   90.00
#
_symmetry.space_group_name_H-M   'P 1'
#
loop_
_entity.id
_entity.type
_entity.pdbx_description
1 polymer ?
#
loop_
_entity_poly.entity_id
_entity_poly.type
_entity_poly.pdbx_seq_one_letter_code
_entity_poly.pdbx_strand_id
1 'polypeptide(L)'
;SQTGTAAPVTMQPAAPTADAPWPVALLNNMIKGWIDRLGTAWVEGEITQWGISGGNVYGKLKDLDEDATISFTIWSSVKARIPADLKQGDRVVAAIKPNFWVKGGTLTMQVYDMKHVGLGDLLERLERLRQQLAAEGLFGLDRKKRLPFLPHTIGLVTGKDSDAEKDVLRNAQLRWPQVRFRVVHAAVQGDRTVPEVISAIRKLDADPEVEVIIVARGGGDFQNLLGFSDERLVRAAADALTPIVSAIGHEADRPLLDDVADLRASTPTDAAKRVVPDVAEELARVQQARARLGTRVTHLIAHEIDRIGHLRTRPVLASPSWIVDARAEELTRFVARGTELVGRCVERETTRVAELRGQLRALSPQGTLDRGYAIVQTAAGLVVTDPAESPEGTALRLTVSGGSLAATAGTPLPSPAGAAGAAGAAGAAGPASSPQAPADPQRGK
;
A
#
# COMPACT_ATOMS: atom_id res chain seq x y z
N SER A 1 53.00 18.50 93.74
CA SER A 1 53.70 17.92 92.58
C SER A 1 53.00 18.35 91.31
N GLN A 2 53.42 19.48 90.74
CA GLN A 2 52.96 19.98 89.44
C GLN A 2 54.16 19.95 88.50
N THR A 3 54.11 19.10 87.48
CA THR A 3 55.03 19.13 86.35
C THR A 3 54.34 19.89 85.21
N GLY A 4 54.70 21.17 85.06
CA GLY A 4 54.36 21.96 83.89
C GLY A 4 55.26 21.60 82.72
N THR A 5 54.67 21.19 81.60
CA THR A 5 55.37 21.00 80.33
C THR A 5 55.36 22.34 79.60
N ALA A 6 56.54 22.95 79.47
CA ALA A 6 56.75 24.24 78.84
C ALA A 6 56.45 24.19 77.33
N ALA A 7 55.75 25.21 76.83
CA ALA A 7 55.57 25.47 75.41
C ALA A 7 56.90 25.94 74.78
N PRO A 8 57.23 25.57 73.52
CA PRO A 8 58.45 26.01 72.88
C PRO A 8 58.36 27.50 72.49
N VAL A 9 59.39 28.25 72.87
CA VAL A 9 59.62 29.66 72.55
C VAL A 9 59.95 29.79 71.06
N THR A 10 59.12 30.50 70.30
CA THR A 10 59.40 30.91 68.91
C THR A 10 60.43 32.05 68.91
N MET A 11 61.72 31.73 68.82
CA MET A 11 62.76 32.72 68.49
C MET A 11 62.56 33.19 67.05
N GLN A 12 62.18 34.46 66.85
CA GLN A 12 62.30 35.10 65.55
C GLN A 12 63.79 35.42 65.32
N PRO A 13 64.44 34.90 64.26
CA PRO A 13 65.81 35.25 63.95
C PRO A 13 65.90 36.74 63.57
N ALA A 14 66.95 37.42 64.03
CA ALA A 14 67.22 38.83 63.69
C ALA A 14 67.32 39.00 62.16
N ALA A 15 66.89 40.18 61.65
CA ALA A 15 66.91 40.48 60.22
C ALA A 15 68.32 40.29 59.64
N PRO A 16 68.46 39.60 58.49
CA PRO A 16 69.78 39.30 57.93
C PRO A 16 70.43 40.60 57.45
N THR A 17 71.70 40.80 57.81
CA THR A 17 72.55 41.87 57.29
C THR A 17 73.66 41.27 56.43
N ALA A 18 74.32 42.10 55.60
CA ALA A 18 75.43 41.64 54.76
C ALA A 18 76.56 40.98 55.59
N ASP A 19 76.77 41.48 56.81
CA ASP A 19 77.80 40.98 57.75
C ASP A 19 77.35 39.74 58.56
N ALA A 20 76.06 39.37 58.51
CA ALA A 20 75.50 38.19 59.18
C ALA A 20 74.40 37.54 58.32
N PRO A 21 74.75 36.90 57.20
CA PRO A 21 73.78 36.30 56.30
C PRO A 21 73.13 35.05 56.91
N TRP A 22 71.86 34.83 56.61
CA TRP A 22 71.18 33.59 56.98
C TRP A 22 71.70 32.41 56.14
N PRO A 23 71.93 31.24 56.75
CA PRO A 23 72.12 30.01 56.00
C PRO A 23 70.91 29.72 55.11
N VAL A 24 71.14 29.24 53.89
CA VAL A 24 70.06 28.92 52.93
C VAL A 24 69.02 27.96 53.52
N ALA A 25 69.45 27.01 54.36
CA ALA A 25 68.56 26.12 55.08
C ALA A 25 67.64 26.85 56.08
N LEU A 26 68.15 27.89 56.75
CA LEU A 26 67.36 28.71 57.67
C LEU A 26 66.32 29.53 56.90
N LEU A 27 66.70 30.12 55.77
CA LEU A 27 65.78 30.84 54.88
C LEU A 27 64.66 29.91 54.35
N ASN A 28 65.00 28.72 53.83
CA ASN A 28 64.01 27.77 53.31
C ASN A 28 63.04 27.27 54.38
N ASN A 29 63.52 27.05 55.62
CA ASN A 29 62.65 26.68 56.73
C ASN A 29 61.72 27.83 57.17
N MET A 30 62.20 29.07 57.13
CA MET A 30 61.37 30.25 57.39
C MET A 30 60.29 30.42 56.31
N ILE A 31 60.65 30.26 55.03
CA ILE A 31 59.70 30.30 53.91
C ILE A 31 58.62 29.22 54.09
N LYS A 32 59.02 27.98 54.40
CA LYS A 32 58.06 26.90 54.70
C LYS A 32 57.11 27.28 55.84
N GLY A 33 57.64 27.82 56.94
CA GLY A 33 56.84 28.22 58.10
C GLY A 33 55.83 29.33 57.80
N TRP A 34 56.14 30.24 56.88
CA TRP A 34 55.20 31.26 56.41
C TRP A 34 54.14 30.68 55.46
N ILE A 35 54.54 29.82 54.52
CA ILE A 35 53.65 29.17 53.57
C ILE A 35 52.65 28.24 54.28
N ASP A 36 53.10 27.52 55.31
CA ASP A 36 52.24 26.61 56.09
C ASP A 36 51.10 27.36 56.81
N ARG A 37 51.23 28.68 57.07
CA ARG A 37 50.18 29.50 57.68
C ARG A 37 49.00 29.75 56.75
N LEU A 38 49.19 29.64 55.42
CA LEU A 38 48.11 29.82 54.45
C LEU A 38 47.01 28.76 54.61
N GLY A 39 47.35 27.59 55.16
CA GLY A 39 46.39 26.50 55.37
C GLY A 39 45.87 25.91 54.06
N THR A 40 44.69 25.29 54.13
CA THR A 40 43.99 24.72 52.98
C THR A 40 43.05 25.74 52.37
N ALA A 41 43.11 25.91 51.05
CA ALA A 41 42.25 26.82 50.29
C ALA A 41 41.49 26.05 49.20
N TRP A 42 40.28 26.49 48.89
CA TRP A 42 39.54 26.04 47.72
C TRP A 42 39.85 26.99 46.56
N VAL A 43 40.29 26.42 45.44
CA VAL A 43 40.59 27.17 44.22
C VAL A 43 39.84 26.58 43.05
N GLU A 44 39.48 27.45 42.11
CA GLU A 44 38.87 27.09 40.84
C GLU A 44 39.88 27.33 39.72
N GLY A 45 39.89 26.45 38.73
CA GLY A 45 40.72 26.65 37.54
C GLY A 45 40.61 25.52 36.53
N GLU A 46 41.30 25.68 35.41
CA GLU A 46 41.34 24.69 34.33
C GLU A 46 42.62 23.85 34.41
N ILE A 47 42.48 22.53 34.26
CA ILE A 47 43.62 21.61 34.23
C ILE A 47 44.35 21.76 32.90
N THR A 48 45.52 22.39 32.93
CA THR A 48 46.35 22.58 31.71
C THR A 48 47.33 21.44 31.48
N GLN A 49 47.68 20.68 32.51
CA GLN A 49 48.57 19.51 32.40
C GLN A 49 48.13 18.43 33.38
N TRP A 50 48.15 17.16 32.93
CA TRP A 50 47.77 16.00 33.73
C TRP A 50 48.70 14.81 33.44
N GLY A 51 49.54 14.43 34.40
CA GLY A 51 50.49 13.32 34.27
C GLY A 51 50.41 12.36 35.45
N ILE A 52 50.45 11.05 35.18
CA ILE A 52 50.43 10.02 36.20
C ILE A 52 51.83 9.40 36.31
N SER A 53 52.41 9.42 37.51
CA SER A 53 53.73 8.81 37.77
C SER A 53 53.76 8.20 39.16
N GLY A 54 54.16 6.92 39.25
CA GLY A 54 54.29 6.19 40.52
C GLY A 54 52.99 6.09 41.33
N GLY A 55 51.83 6.14 40.68
CA GLY A 55 50.51 6.12 41.34
C GLY A 55 49.96 7.49 41.79
N ASN A 56 50.78 8.55 41.72
CA ASN A 56 50.36 9.93 41.99
C ASN A 56 50.07 10.69 40.69
N VAL A 57 49.29 11.77 40.79
CA VAL A 57 49.02 12.69 39.68
C VAL A 57 49.79 13.97 39.91
N TYR A 58 50.47 14.45 38.87
CA TYR A 58 51.12 15.76 38.83
C TYR A 58 50.53 16.57 37.70
N GLY A 59 50.23 17.83 37.95
CA GLY A 59 49.56 18.67 36.96
C GLY A 59 49.74 20.15 37.20
N LYS A 60 49.09 20.94 36.35
CA LYS A 60 49.03 22.39 36.47
C LYS A 60 47.58 22.86 36.37
N LEU A 61 47.22 23.80 37.22
CA LEU A 61 45.93 24.46 37.24
C LEU A 61 46.13 25.91 36.83
N LYS A 62 45.40 26.37 35.82
CA LYS A 62 45.42 27.76 35.37
C LYS A 62 44.14 28.47 35.82
N ASP A 63 44.29 29.72 36.24
CA ASP A 63 43.14 30.61 36.49
C ASP A 63 42.39 30.90 35.17
N LEU A 64 41.11 31.25 35.29
CA LEU A 64 40.22 31.42 34.14
C LEU A 64 40.25 32.83 33.58
N ASP A 65 40.50 33.82 34.44
CA ASP A 65 40.43 35.24 34.11
C ASP A 65 41.83 35.88 34.09
N GLU A 66 42.77 35.36 34.88
CA GLU A 66 44.14 35.87 35.00
C GLU A 66 45.19 34.87 34.46
N ASP A 67 46.35 35.37 34.03
CA ASP A 67 47.48 34.52 33.60
C ASP A 67 48.27 33.98 34.81
N ALA A 68 47.55 33.32 35.72
CA ALA A 68 48.10 32.69 36.91
C ALA A 68 48.07 31.16 36.75
N THR A 69 49.16 30.48 37.10
CA THR A 69 49.24 29.01 37.04
C THR A 69 49.93 28.45 38.27
N ILE A 70 49.35 27.40 38.84
CA ILE A 70 49.93 26.67 39.98
C ILE A 70 50.21 25.22 39.60
N SER A 71 51.30 24.67 40.12
CA SER A 71 51.60 23.24 40.02
C SER A 71 50.93 22.49 41.17
N PHE A 72 50.31 21.35 40.88
CA PHE A 72 49.64 20.55 41.90
C PHE A 72 50.06 19.08 41.88
N THR A 73 49.87 18.41 43.02
CA THR A 73 50.15 16.99 43.21
C THR A 73 48.98 16.32 43.94
N ILE A 74 48.51 15.20 43.41
CA ILE A 74 47.46 14.35 44.00
C ILE A 74 48.09 13.02 44.39
N TRP A 75 48.04 12.68 45.67
CA TRP A 75 48.51 11.39 46.16
C TRP A 75 47.54 10.27 45.75
N SER A 76 48.05 9.06 45.57
CA SER A 76 47.26 7.87 45.22
C SER A 76 46.02 7.65 46.12
N SER A 77 46.15 7.95 47.41
CA SER A 77 45.07 7.85 48.42
C SER A 77 43.96 8.90 48.26
N VAL A 78 44.26 10.04 47.64
CA VAL A 78 43.28 11.08 47.28
C VAL A 78 42.71 10.80 45.90
N LYS A 79 43.56 10.35 44.96
CA LYS A 79 43.15 9.95 43.61
C LYS A 79 42.02 8.91 43.61
N ALA A 80 42.03 7.96 44.55
CA ALA A 80 40.98 6.96 44.67
C ALA A 80 39.61 7.51 45.13
N ARG A 81 39.55 8.75 45.64
CA ARG A 81 38.34 9.38 46.19
C ARG A 81 37.75 10.49 45.31
N ILE A 82 38.50 10.95 44.31
CA ILE A 82 38.07 11.96 43.34
C ILE A 82 37.58 11.29 42.05
N PRO A 83 36.80 11.99 41.20
CA PRO A 83 36.29 11.44 39.94
C PRO A 83 37.41 10.92 39.02
N ALA A 84 37.21 9.74 38.44
CA ALA A 84 38.23 9.04 37.64
C ALA A 84 38.35 9.58 36.20
N ASP A 85 37.40 10.42 35.77
CA ASP A 85 37.24 10.98 34.44
C ASP A 85 37.91 12.35 34.24
N LEU A 86 38.53 12.90 35.29
CA LEU A 86 39.31 14.14 35.24
C LEU A 86 40.46 14.05 34.23
N LYS A 87 40.51 15.00 33.30
CA LYS A 87 41.50 15.10 32.22
C LYS A 87 41.94 16.55 32.01
N GLN A 88 42.97 16.71 31.18
CA GLN A 88 43.40 18.02 30.69
C GLN A 88 42.26 18.72 29.93
N GLY A 89 42.06 20.01 30.21
CA GLY A 89 40.97 20.83 29.70
C GLY A 89 39.75 20.92 30.63
N ASP A 90 39.70 20.12 31.70
CA ASP A 90 38.57 20.17 32.61
C ASP A 90 38.69 21.34 33.60
N ARG A 91 37.57 22.03 33.79
CA ARG A 91 37.40 23.04 34.84
C ARG A 91 37.06 22.35 36.15
N VAL A 92 37.85 22.59 37.20
CA VAL A 92 37.72 21.92 38.49
C VAL A 92 37.74 22.90 39.66
N VAL A 93 37.06 22.52 40.74
CA VAL A 93 37.23 23.11 42.06
C VAL A 93 38.06 22.13 42.88
N ALA A 94 39.22 22.59 43.37
CA ALA A 94 40.18 21.78 44.10
C ALA A 94 40.46 22.36 45.50
N ALA A 95 40.40 21.51 46.52
CA ALA A 95 40.90 21.82 47.85
C ALA A 95 42.41 21.58 47.86
N ILE A 96 43.20 22.64 47.94
CA ILE A 96 44.66 22.59 47.86
C ILE A 96 45.32 23.14 49.12
N LYS A 97 46.49 22.61 49.45
CA LYS A 97 47.37 23.14 50.48
C LYS A 97 48.75 23.39 49.88
N PRO A 98 49.34 24.58 50.05
CA PRO A 98 50.73 24.80 49.68
C PRO A 98 51.68 23.88 50.44
N ASN A 99 52.63 23.31 49.73
CA ASN A 99 53.69 22.48 50.27
C ASN A 99 55.04 22.95 49.71
N PHE A 100 55.94 23.36 50.60
CA PHE A 100 57.26 23.86 50.21
C PHE A 100 58.35 22.82 50.51
N TRP A 101 59.05 22.38 49.47
CA TRP A 101 60.11 21.39 49.59
C TRP A 101 61.45 22.02 49.95
N VAL A 102 61.81 21.98 51.25
CA VAL A 102 62.99 22.67 51.83
C VAL A 102 64.32 22.34 51.15
N LYS A 103 64.49 21.10 50.65
CA LYS A 103 65.73 20.67 49.99
C LYS A 103 65.92 21.25 48.59
N GLY A 104 64.83 21.53 47.87
CA GLY A 104 64.84 21.97 46.47
C GLY A 104 64.27 23.36 46.23
N GLY A 105 63.72 24.01 47.27
CA GLY A 105 63.12 25.34 47.17
C GLY A 105 61.85 25.40 46.31
N THR A 106 61.23 24.26 45.99
CA THR A 106 60.07 24.20 45.10
C THR A 106 58.77 24.28 45.88
N LEU A 107 57.87 25.16 45.43
CA LEU A 107 56.49 25.24 45.91
C LEU A 107 55.58 24.38 45.03
N THR A 108 54.85 23.46 45.64
CA THR A 108 53.80 22.67 44.97
C THR A 108 52.52 22.72 45.78
N MET A 109 51.39 22.55 45.12
CA MET A 109 50.08 22.52 45.78
C MET A 109 49.63 21.07 45.95
N GLN A 110 49.47 20.62 47.20
CA GLN A 110 48.92 19.30 47.47
C GLN A 110 47.39 19.34 47.43
N VAL A 111 46.79 18.52 46.56
CA VAL A 111 45.33 18.41 46.43
C VAL A 111 44.80 17.40 47.44
N TYR A 112 43.75 17.78 48.17
CA TYR A 112 43.03 16.94 49.13
C TYR A 112 41.65 16.50 48.62
N ASP A 113 41.04 17.30 47.76
CA ASP A 113 39.78 17.00 47.08
C ASP A 113 39.73 17.76 45.75
N MET A 114 39.09 17.19 44.74
CA MET A 114 38.96 17.78 43.41
C MET A 114 37.70 17.26 42.74
N LYS A 115 36.87 18.19 42.25
CA LYS A 115 35.63 17.89 41.55
C LYS A 115 35.50 18.78 40.31
N HIS A 116 34.80 18.29 39.29
CA HIS A 116 34.41 19.14 38.16
C HIS A 116 33.61 20.34 38.67
N VAL A 117 33.86 21.52 38.08
CA VAL A 117 32.96 22.64 38.24
C VAL A 117 31.71 22.39 37.40
N GLY A 118 30.58 22.15 38.06
CA GLY A 118 29.29 22.67 37.61
C GLY A 118 28.58 21.99 36.43
N LEU A 119 28.65 20.67 36.24
CA LEU A 119 27.60 19.99 35.44
C LEU A 119 26.28 19.91 36.22
N GLY A 120 26.33 19.59 37.52
CA GLY A 120 25.14 19.43 38.37
C GLY A 120 24.32 20.72 38.54
N ASP A 121 24.95 21.81 39.00
CA ASP A 121 24.26 23.08 39.24
C ASP A 121 23.70 23.70 37.95
N LEU A 122 24.40 23.50 36.82
CA LEU A 122 23.97 24.00 35.52
C LEU A 122 22.81 23.18 34.95
N LEU A 123 22.86 21.86 35.09
CA LEU A 123 21.72 20.98 34.75
C LEU A 123 20.51 21.26 35.65
N GLU A 124 20.72 21.50 36.94
CA GLU A 124 19.64 21.89 37.86
C GLU A 124 19.01 23.21 37.45
N ARG A 125 19.82 24.21 37.08
CA ARG A 125 19.33 25.49 36.57
C ARG A 125 18.55 25.33 35.26
N LEU A 126 19.05 24.49 34.35
CA LEU A 126 18.34 24.18 33.09
C LEU A 126 17.02 23.47 33.35
N GLU A 127 16.97 22.53 34.28
CA GLU A 127 15.75 21.81 34.62
C GLU A 127 14.72 22.72 35.30
N ARG A 128 15.14 23.61 36.20
CA ARG A 128 14.27 24.67 36.75
C ARG A 128 13.71 25.57 35.65
N LEU A 129 14.55 26.00 34.70
CA LEU A 129 14.11 26.81 33.57
C LEU A 129 13.13 26.03 32.67
N ARG A 130 13.40 24.76 32.39
CA ARG A 130 12.49 23.87 31.65
C ARG A 130 11.13 23.82 32.32
N GLN A 131 11.08 23.57 33.63
CA GLN A 131 9.83 23.50 34.38
C GLN A 131 9.08 24.84 34.38
N GLN A 132 9.78 25.96 34.51
CA GLN A 132 9.18 27.29 34.42
C GLN A 132 8.54 27.53 33.06
N LEU A 133 9.28 27.32 31.96
CA LEU A 133 8.76 27.54 30.60
C LEU A 133 7.65 26.56 30.22
N ALA A 134 7.71 25.33 30.74
CA ALA A 134 6.63 24.36 30.60
C ALA A 134 5.36 24.80 31.33
N ALA A 135 5.48 25.35 32.54
CA ALA A 135 4.35 25.88 33.31
C ALA A 135 3.72 27.11 32.64
N GLU A 136 4.52 27.93 31.95
CA GLU A 136 4.03 29.02 31.09
C GLU A 136 3.38 28.53 29.77
N GLY A 137 3.46 27.22 29.47
CA GLY A 137 2.85 26.61 28.29
C GLY A 137 3.64 26.79 26.99
N LEU A 138 4.91 27.20 27.03
CA LEU A 138 5.70 27.43 25.82
C LEU A 138 5.96 26.16 25.00
N PHE A 139 5.91 24.99 25.64
CA PHE A 139 6.10 23.68 24.98
C PHE A 139 4.78 23.01 24.56
N GLY A 140 3.66 23.73 24.65
CA GLY A 140 2.33 23.22 24.29
C GLY A 140 2.27 22.74 22.84
N LEU A 141 1.67 21.56 22.62
CA LEU A 141 1.49 21.00 21.27
C LEU A 141 0.57 21.84 20.40
N ASP A 142 -0.34 22.60 21.03
CA ASP A 142 -1.26 23.55 20.41
C ASP A 142 -0.57 24.78 19.83
N ARG A 143 0.63 25.13 20.32
CA ARG A 143 1.45 26.21 19.75
C ARG A 143 2.28 25.75 18.55
N LYS A 144 2.49 24.44 18.40
CA LYS A 144 3.33 23.89 17.33
C LYS A 144 2.63 23.99 15.98
N LYS A 145 3.33 24.55 15.01
CA LYS A 145 2.87 24.76 13.64
C LYS A 145 3.19 23.55 12.79
N ARG A 146 2.29 23.26 11.85
CA ARG A 146 2.53 22.22 10.86
C ARG A 146 3.50 22.74 9.80
N LEU A 147 4.46 21.91 9.44
CA LEU A 147 5.36 22.22 8.35
C LEU A 147 4.63 22.23 7.01
N PRO A 148 5.00 23.13 6.09
CA PRO A 148 4.54 23.07 4.71
C PRO A 148 4.98 21.74 4.09
N PHE A 149 4.11 21.15 3.27
CA PHE A 149 4.41 19.87 2.60
C PHE A 149 5.55 20.01 1.58
N LEU A 150 5.62 21.15 0.88
CA LEU A 150 6.61 21.48 -0.14
C LEU A 150 7.04 22.94 0.01
N PRO A 151 7.98 23.25 0.93
CA PRO A 151 8.48 24.61 1.08
C PRO A 151 9.30 25.03 -0.15
N HIS A 152 9.03 26.20 -0.72
CA HIS A 152 9.82 26.76 -1.82
C HIS A 152 11.12 27.36 -1.32
N THR A 153 11.06 28.08 -0.19
CA THR A 153 12.23 28.72 0.42
C THR A 153 12.36 28.31 1.88
N ILE A 154 13.55 27.82 2.21
CA ILE A 154 13.93 27.41 3.57
C ILE A 154 14.94 28.42 4.11
N GLY A 155 14.65 28.96 5.30
CA GLY A 155 15.61 29.73 6.07
C GLY A 155 16.58 28.79 6.78
N LEU A 156 17.89 29.07 6.73
CA LEU A 156 18.89 28.26 7.42
C LEU A 156 19.76 29.16 8.30
N VAL A 157 19.75 28.90 9.61
CA VAL A 157 20.64 29.51 10.58
C VAL A 157 21.72 28.49 10.94
N THR A 158 22.98 28.81 10.61
CA THR A 158 24.12 27.93 10.85
C THR A 158 25.43 28.73 10.90
N GLY A 159 26.50 28.10 11.38
CA GLY A 159 27.83 28.69 11.34
C GLY A 159 28.34 28.84 9.91
N LYS A 160 29.07 29.92 9.63
CA LYS A 160 29.70 30.16 8.32
C LYS A 160 30.64 29.01 7.94
N ASP A 161 30.54 28.53 6.71
CA ASP A 161 31.37 27.46 6.14
C ASP A 161 31.31 26.12 6.92
N SER A 162 30.25 25.90 7.69
CA SER A 162 30.08 24.71 8.53
C SER A 162 29.71 23.46 7.72
N ASP A 163 30.10 22.29 8.23
CA ASP A 163 29.68 21.00 7.65
C ASP A 163 28.16 20.83 7.72
N ALA A 164 27.52 21.33 8.79
CA ALA A 164 26.07 21.34 8.94
C ALA A 164 25.37 22.10 7.80
N GLU A 165 25.93 23.22 7.33
CA GLU A 165 25.40 23.96 6.19
C GLU A 165 25.44 23.13 4.92
N LYS A 166 26.63 22.59 4.59
CA LYS A 166 26.83 21.78 3.38
C LYS A 166 25.93 20.55 3.37
N ASP A 167 25.75 19.92 4.53
CA ASP A 167 24.94 18.73 4.69
C ASP A 167 23.45 19.02 4.52
N VAL A 168 22.91 20.10 5.10
CA VAL A 168 21.51 20.49 4.91
C VAL A 168 21.25 20.84 3.44
N LEU A 169 22.09 21.70 2.85
CA LEU A 169 21.95 22.15 1.47
C LEU A 169 22.02 20.98 0.49
N ARG A 170 23.04 20.12 0.60
CA ARG A 170 23.24 18.98 -0.31
C ARG A 170 22.08 17.99 -0.22
N ASN A 171 21.67 17.59 0.99
CA ASN A 171 20.59 16.62 1.16
C ASN A 171 19.24 17.18 0.68
N ALA A 172 18.97 18.45 0.94
CA ALA A 172 17.75 19.09 0.47
C ALA A 172 17.73 19.22 -1.06
N GLN A 173 18.83 19.65 -1.69
CA GLN A 173 18.93 19.77 -3.15
C GLN A 173 18.87 18.42 -3.88
N LEU A 174 19.45 17.37 -3.30
CA LEU A 174 19.35 16.01 -3.85
C LEU A 174 17.90 15.53 -3.88
N ARG A 175 17.12 15.86 -2.84
CA ARG A 175 15.72 15.43 -2.72
C ARG A 175 14.76 16.33 -3.48
N TRP A 176 15.01 17.65 -3.51
CA TRP A 176 14.22 18.65 -4.23
C TRP A 176 15.13 19.74 -4.82
N PRO A 177 15.58 19.60 -6.09
CA PRO A 177 16.54 20.52 -6.71
C PRO A 177 16.08 21.98 -6.83
N GLN A 178 14.76 22.23 -6.78
CA GLN A 178 14.20 23.58 -6.93
C GLN A 178 14.07 24.34 -5.59
N VAL A 179 14.47 23.73 -4.47
CA VAL A 179 14.37 24.36 -3.14
C VAL A 179 15.36 25.53 -3.08
N ARG A 180 14.89 26.67 -2.58
CA ARG A 180 15.72 27.85 -2.35
C ARG A 180 16.11 27.92 -0.88
N PHE A 181 17.31 28.40 -0.62
CA PHE A 181 17.79 28.60 0.74
C PHE A 181 18.11 30.06 1.00
N ARG A 182 17.62 30.57 2.13
CA ARG A 182 18.00 31.86 2.68
C ARG A 182 18.88 31.62 3.90
N VAL A 183 20.19 31.60 3.68
CA VAL A 183 21.15 31.31 4.75
C VAL A 183 21.49 32.60 5.49
N VAL A 184 21.39 32.57 6.82
CA VAL A 184 21.88 33.62 7.71
C VAL A 184 22.93 33.01 8.63
N HIS A 185 24.17 33.44 8.47
CA HIS A 185 25.25 32.93 9.30
C HIS A 185 25.21 33.57 10.69
N ALA A 186 25.26 32.73 11.72
CA ALA A 186 25.33 33.13 13.12
C ALA A 186 26.38 32.29 13.85
N ALA A 187 26.98 32.85 14.89
CA ALA A 187 27.86 32.11 15.78
C ALA A 187 27.06 30.99 16.47
N VAL A 188 27.36 29.73 16.17
CA VAL A 188 26.68 28.57 16.78
C VAL A 188 27.40 28.02 18.02
N GLN A 189 28.45 28.72 18.49
CA GLN A 189 29.18 28.44 19.72
C GLN A 189 29.73 29.74 20.34
N GLY A 190 29.90 29.73 21.66
CA GLY A 190 30.42 30.86 22.45
C GLY A 190 29.38 31.94 22.79
N ASP A 191 29.85 33.02 23.41
CA ASP A 191 28.98 34.05 24.02
C ASP A 191 28.11 34.82 23.01
N ARG A 192 28.52 34.83 21.73
CA ARG A 192 27.80 35.50 20.65
C ARG A 192 26.60 34.70 20.12
N THR A 193 26.42 33.45 20.56
CA THR A 193 25.40 32.56 20.00
C THR A 193 23.98 33.07 20.22
N VAL A 194 23.63 33.42 21.45
CA VAL A 194 22.28 33.88 21.78
C VAL A 194 21.88 35.13 20.96
N PRO A 195 22.63 36.24 20.97
CA PRO A 195 22.22 37.44 20.24
C PRO A 195 22.21 37.27 18.72
N GLU A 196 23.18 36.54 18.15
CA GLU A 196 23.26 36.35 16.69
C GLU A 196 22.17 35.40 16.18
N VAL A 197 21.87 34.31 16.89
CA VAL A 197 20.80 33.37 16.49
C VAL A 197 19.42 34.02 16.63
N ILE A 198 19.16 34.80 17.68
CA ILE A 198 17.90 35.56 17.81
C ILE A 198 17.72 36.53 16.64
N SER A 199 18.79 37.27 16.30
CA SER A 199 18.77 38.19 15.16
C SER A 199 18.51 37.46 13.83
N ALA A 200 19.15 36.30 13.65
CA ALA A 200 18.97 35.47 12.46
C ALA A 200 17.53 34.93 12.33
N ILE A 201 16.96 34.40 13.42
CA ILE A 201 15.57 33.92 13.44
C ILE A 201 14.62 35.07 13.08
N ARG A 202 14.73 36.23 13.76
CA ARG A 202 13.87 37.39 13.48
C ARG A 202 14.00 37.90 12.05
N LYS A 203 15.21 37.89 11.49
CA LYS A 203 15.45 38.31 10.11
C LYS A 203 14.78 37.38 9.10
N LEU A 204 14.82 36.07 9.35
CA LEU A 204 14.17 35.07 8.49
C LEU A 204 12.65 35.05 8.69
N ASP A 205 12.17 35.25 9.92
CA ASP A 205 10.75 35.31 10.25
C ASP A 205 10.05 36.54 9.64
N ALA A 206 10.79 37.65 9.48
CA ALA A 206 10.30 38.85 8.81
C ALA A 206 10.27 38.74 7.27
N ASP A 207 10.88 37.70 6.68
CA ASP A 207 10.94 37.49 5.23
C ASP A 207 9.73 36.64 4.80
N PRO A 208 8.75 37.21 4.06
CA PRO A 208 7.53 36.49 3.69
C PRO A 208 7.77 35.35 2.69
N GLU A 209 8.94 35.30 2.05
CA GLU A 209 9.28 34.18 1.17
C GLU A 209 9.69 32.93 1.96
N VAL A 210 10.13 33.07 3.22
CA VAL A 210 10.64 31.97 4.03
C VAL A 210 9.47 31.22 4.69
N GLU A 211 9.26 29.97 4.28
CA GLU A 211 8.13 29.16 4.75
C GLU A 211 8.48 28.28 5.97
N VAL A 212 9.77 28.06 6.22
CA VAL A 212 10.28 27.25 7.34
C VAL A 212 11.72 27.64 7.66
N ILE A 213 12.06 27.68 8.95
CA ILE A 213 13.40 28.05 9.43
C ILE A 213 14.05 26.84 10.09
N ILE A 214 15.24 26.47 9.62
CA ILE A 214 16.08 25.43 10.23
C ILE A 214 17.19 26.10 11.02
N VAL A 215 17.28 25.78 12.31
CA VAL A 215 18.43 26.13 13.14
C VAL A 215 19.31 24.90 13.27
N ALA A 216 20.47 24.94 12.62
CA ALA A 216 21.39 23.81 12.55
C ALA A 216 22.71 24.12 13.23
N ARG A 217 23.27 23.11 13.88
CA ARG A 217 24.63 23.15 14.44
C ARG A 217 25.38 21.89 14.01
N GLY A 218 26.68 22.05 13.72
CA GLY A 218 27.59 20.91 13.55
C GLY A 218 27.97 20.25 14.87
N GLY A 219 28.72 19.15 14.80
CA GLY A 219 29.23 18.45 15.99
C GLY A 219 30.05 19.37 16.92
N GLY A 220 30.09 19.02 18.21
CA GLY A 220 30.94 19.67 19.22
C GLY A 220 30.46 19.40 20.64
N ASP A 221 31.20 19.89 21.62
CA ASP A 221 30.96 19.58 23.04
C ASP A 221 29.64 20.15 23.59
N PHE A 222 29.17 19.52 24.67
CA PHE A 222 27.93 19.88 25.38
C PHE A 222 27.91 21.35 25.84
N GLN A 223 29.06 21.90 26.24
CA GLN A 223 29.15 23.28 26.71
C GLN A 223 28.73 24.30 25.63
N ASN A 224 28.97 23.97 24.36
CA ASN A 224 28.54 24.80 23.23
C ASN A 224 27.02 24.72 22.99
N LEU A 225 26.29 23.76 23.61
CA LEU A 225 24.82 23.63 23.49
C LEU A 225 24.07 24.53 24.45
N LEU A 226 24.74 25.06 25.47
CA LEU A 226 24.11 25.83 26.54
C LEU A 226 23.49 27.13 26.03
N GLY A 227 24.09 27.77 25.03
CA GLY A 227 23.52 28.95 24.38
C GLY A 227 22.16 28.68 23.72
N PHE A 228 21.88 27.44 23.31
CA PHE A 228 20.58 27.05 22.73
C PHE A 228 19.50 26.78 23.79
N SER A 229 19.86 26.85 25.07
CA SER A 229 18.93 26.75 26.19
C SER A 229 18.73 28.08 26.92
N ASP A 230 19.22 29.18 26.37
CA ASP A 230 18.98 30.51 26.91
C ASP A 230 17.51 30.91 26.76
N GLU A 231 16.92 31.41 27.83
CA GLU A 231 15.50 31.81 27.88
C GLU A 231 15.13 32.81 26.77
N ARG A 232 16.03 33.76 26.45
CA ARG A 232 15.75 34.80 25.45
C ARG A 232 15.62 34.19 24.06
N LEU A 233 16.46 33.21 23.76
CA LEU A 233 16.42 32.50 22.48
C LEU A 233 15.17 31.62 22.38
N VAL A 234 14.87 30.88 23.44
CA VAL A 234 13.71 29.99 23.50
C VAL A 234 12.40 30.77 23.32
N ARG A 235 12.27 31.94 23.97
CA ARG A 235 11.12 32.84 23.78
C ARG A 235 11.07 33.41 22.36
N ALA A 236 12.21 33.86 21.82
CA ALA A 236 12.26 34.37 20.44
C ALA A 236 11.84 33.31 19.40
N ALA A 237 12.15 32.03 19.63
CA ALA A 237 11.70 30.94 18.77
C ALA A 237 10.20 30.65 18.96
N ALA A 238 9.67 30.73 20.19
CA ALA A 238 8.25 30.52 20.48
C ALA A 238 7.34 31.63 19.92
N ASP A 239 7.90 32.83 19.73
CA ASP A 239 7.21 34.02 19.21
C ASP A 239 7.31 34.17 17.69
N ALA A 240 8.16 33.38 17.01
CA ALA A 240 8.26 33.40 15.55
C ALA A 240 6.90 33.07 14.93
N LEU A 241 6.61 33.56 13.72
CA LEU A 241 5.41 33.25 12.93
C LEU A 241 5.65 32.10 11.94
N THR A 242 6.85 32.00 11.41
CA THR A 242 7.31 30.91 10.55
C THR A 242 7.68 29.67 11.37
N PRO A 243 7.37 28.44 10.91
CA PRO A 243 7.70 27.23 11.65
C PRO A 243 9.21 27.01 11.78
N ILE A 244 9.65 26.59 12.97
CA ILE A 244 11.06 26.38 13.32
C ILE A 244 11.38 24.89 13.48
N VAL A 245 12.48 24.48 12.88
CA VAL A 245 13.06 23.14 12.96
C VAL A 245 14.38 23.23 13.70
N SER A 246 14.51 22.52 14.81
CA SER A 246 15.78 22.41 15.54
C SER A 246 16.58 21.21 15.04
N ALA A 247 17.84 21.42 14.70
CA ALA A 247 18.78 20.42 14.19
C ALA A 247 20.16 20.56 14.87
N ILE A 248 20.14 20.64 16.20
CA ILE A 248 21.31 21.04 17.02
C ILE A 248 21.89 19.84 17.78
N GLY A 249 21.05 18.99 18.37
CA GLY A 249 21.44 17.99 19.37
C GLY A 249 21.18 16.54 18.97
N HIS A 250 21.97 15.63 19.54
CA HIS A 250 21.80 14.18 19.43
C HIS A 250 20.87 13.71 20.58
N GLU A 251 20.48 12.44 20.64
CA GLU A 251 19.48 11.97 21.64
C GLU A 251 19.85 12.23 23.11
N ALA A 252 21.15 12.26 23.44
CA ALA A 252 21.62 12.51 24.81
C ALA A 252 21.64 14.00 25.20
N ASP A 253 21.65 14.91 24.22
CA ASP A 253 21.95 16.33 24.42
C ASP A 253 20.83 17.21 23.87
N ARG A 254 19.73 17.36 24.63
CA ARG A 254 18.51 18.06 24.20
C ARG A 254 18.45 19.49 24.76
N PRO A 255 18.78 20.53 23.96
CA PRO A 255 18.63 21.93 24.38
C PRO A 255 17.15 22.31 24.48
N LEU A 256 16.83 23.36 25.26
CA LEU A 256 15.45 23.82 25.41
C LEU A 256 14.82 24.32 24.10
N LEU A 257 15.63 24.74 23.13
CA LEU A 257 15.14 25.08 21.80
C LEU A 257 14.44 23.89 21.10
N ASP A 258 14.87 22.65 21.34
CA ASP A 258 14.24 21.45 20.78
C ASP A 258 12.79 21.27 21.27
N ASP A 259 12.49 21.77 22.47
CA ASP A 259 11.18 21.62 23.10
C ASP A 259 10.17 22.62 22.51
N VAL A 260 10.63 23.86 22.22
CA VAL A 260 9.83 24.90 21.56
C VAL A 260 9.70 24.69 20.06
N ALA A 261 10.72 24.13 19.40
CA ALA A 261 10.67 23.94 17.96
C ALA A 261 9.45 23.11 17.54
N ASP A 262 8.86 23.49 16.40
CA ASP A 262 7.72 22.81 15.81
C ASP A 262 8.08 21.38 15.40
N LEU A 263 9.35 21.20 15.00
CA LEU A 263 9.92 19.92 14.66
C LEU A 263 11.35 19.82 15.19
N ARG A 264 11.63 18.75 15.92
CA ARG A 264 13.00 18.37 16.27
C ARG A 264 13.55 17.40 15.26
N ALA A 265 14.71 17.68 14.68
CA ALA A 265 15.52 16.77 13.88
C ALA A 265 16.77 16.33 14.66
N SER A 266 17.16 15.07 14.52
CA SER A 266 18.30 14.50 15.27
C SER A 266 19.66 14.97 14.75
N THR A 267 19.72 15.42 13.49
CA THR A 267 20.92 15.89 12.81
C THR A 267 20.57 16.93 11.74
N PRO A 268 21.53 17.73 11.27
CA PRO A 268 21.33 18.61 10.11
C PRO A 268 20.82 17.85 8.87
N THR A 269 21.31 16.62 8.64
CA THR A 269 20.83 15.78 7.52
C THR A 269 19.38 15.30 7.71
N ASP A 270 18.99 14.94 8.93
CA ASP A 270 17.60 14.57 9.27
C ASP A 270 16.66 15.77 9.09
N ALA A 271 17.12 16.98 9.40
CA ALA A 271 16.33 18.19 9.21
C ALA A 271 15.97 18.39 7.73
N ALA A 272 16.96 18.30 6.84
CA ALA A 272 16.71 18.34 5.40
C ALA A 272 15.73 17.25 4.96
N LYS A 273 15.86 16.04 5.52
CA LYS A 273 14.97 14.92 5.18
C LYS A 273 13.52 15.10 5.64
N ARG A 274 13.30 15.77 6.75
CA ARG A 274 11.95 15.92 7.30
C ARG A 274 11.24 17.17 6.80
N VAL A 275 12.00 18.19 6.38
CA VAL A 275 11.48 19.43 5.81
C VAL A 275 11.17 19.29 4.33
N VAL A 276 12.01 18.57 3.58
CA VAL A 276 11.90 18.46 2.12
C VAL A 276 11.50 17.04 1.73
N PRO A 277 10.35 16.80 1.08
CA PRO A 277 9.97 15.48 0.59
C PRO A 277 10.85 15.03 -0.58
N ASP A 278 10.78 13.75 -0.93
CA ASP A 278 11.51 13.21 -2.08
C ASP A 278 10.74 13.42 -3.39
N VAL A 279 11.27 14.24 -4.32
CA VAL A 279 10.60 14.47 -5.63
C VAL A 279 10.37 13.16 -6.37
N ALA A 280 11.34 12.25 -6.33
CA ALA A 280 11.28 11.02 -7.13
C ALA A 280 10.16 10.12 -6.63
N GLU A 281 9.97 10.04 -5.31
CA GLU A 281 8.87 9.30 -4.71
C GLU A 281 7.51 9.92 -5.05
N GLU A 282 7.38 11.25 -4.92
CA GLU A 282 6.12 11.94 -5.23
C GLU A 282 5.78 11.87 -6.72
N LEU A 283 6.75 12.02 -7.61
CA LEU A 283 6.56 11.80 -9.05
C LEU A 283 6.16 10.37 -9.37
N ALA A 284 6.75 9.37 -8.71
CA ALA A 284 6.37 7.97 -8.88
C ALA A 284 4.92 7.73 -8.45
N ARG A 285 4.47 8.33 -7.34
CA ARG A 285 3.07 8.27 -6.88
C ARG A 285 2.12 8.89 -7.90
N VAL A 286 2.47 10.06 -8.45
CA VAL A 286 1.68 10.72 -9.51
C VAL A 286 1.61 9.87 -10.78
N GLN A 287 2.74 9.30 -11.23
CA GLN A 287 2.78 8.41 -12.39
C GLN A 287 1.92 7.16 -12.18
N GLN A 288 2.01 6.53 -11.00
CA GLN A 288 1.20 5.39 -10.65
C GLN A 288 -0.30 5.74 -10.63
N ALA A 289 -0.67 6.89 -10.06
CA ALA A 289 -2.04 7.37 -10.08
C ALA A 289 -2.55 7.61 -11.50
N ARG A 290 -1.74 8.23 -12.37
CA ARG A 290 -2.06 8.42 -13.79
C ARG A 290 -2.24 7.11 -14.54
N ALA A 291 -1.36 6.13 -14.32
CA ALA A 291 -1.47 4.81 -14.93
C ALA A 291 -2.78 4.11 -14.51
N ARG A 292 -3.11 4.11 -13.21
CA ARG A 292 -4.37 3.55 -12.69
C ARG A 292 -5.60 4.22 -13.29
N LEU A 293 -5.60 5.55 -13.38
CA LEU A 293 -6.68 6.31 -14.02
C LEU A 293 -6.82 5.94 -15.49
N GLY A 294 -5.71 5.85 -16.22
CA GLY A 294 -5.68 5.43 -17.62
C GLY A 294 -6.31 4.06 -17.82
N THR A 295 -5.89 3.05 -17.06
CA THR A 295 -6.46 1.69 -17.13
C THR A 295 -7.96 1.69 -16.82
N ARG A 296 -8.40 2.44 -15.80
CA ARG A 296 -9.81 2.46 -15.40
C ARG A 296 -10.70 3.11 -16.47
N VAL A 297 -10.24 4.21 -17.07
CA VAL A 297 -10.95 4.90 -18.15
C VAL A 297 -11.02 4.00 -19.39
N THR A 298 -9.92 3.36 -19.78
CA THR A 298 -9.89 2.44 -20.92
C THR A 298 -10.85 1.27 -20.71
N HIS A 299 -10.86 0.64 -19.55
CA HIS A 299 -11.79 -0.45 -19.25
C HIS A 299 -13.25 0.00 -19.24
N LEU A 300 -13.56 1.19 -18.71
CA LEU A 300 -14.91 1.73 -18.72
C LEU A 300 -15.40 1.95 -20.15
N ILE A 301 -14.58 2.57 -21.00
CA ILE A 301 -14.90 2.81 -22.41
C ILE A 301 -15.09 1.48 -23.15
N ALA A 302 -14.19 0.51 -22.96
CA ALA A 302 -14.30 -0.81 -23.58
C ALA A 302 -15.60 -1.53 -23.18
N HIS A 303 -15.95 -1.52 -21.89
CA HIS A 303 -17.19 -2.13 -21.40
C HIS A 303 -18.44 -1.47 -22.01
N GLU A 304 -18.47 -0.13 -22.12
CA GLU A 304 -19.62 0.55 -22.72
C GLU A 304 -19.70 0.29 -24.23
N ILE A 305 -18.56 0.20 -24.92
CA ILE A 305 -18.52 -0.20 -26.34
C ILE A 305 -19.08 -1.63 -26.50
N ASP A 306 -18.61 -2.58 -25.70
CA ASP A 306 -19.07 -3.98 -25.75
C ASP A 306 -20.56 -4.09 -25.41
N ARG A 307 -21.03 -3.32 -24.41
CA ARG A 307 -22.44 -3.26 -24.02
C ARG A 307 -23.31 -2.74 -25.16
N ILE A 308 -22.90 -1.67 -25.85
CA ILE A 308 -23.61 -1.17 -27.02
C ILE A 308 -23.57 -2.20 -28.15
N GLY A 309 -22.42 -2.86 -28.36
CA GLY A 309 -22.27 -3.94 -29.32
C GLY A 309 -23.27 -5.08 -29.06
N HIS A 310 -23.35 -5.56 -27.83
CA HIS A 310 -24.30 -6.60 -27.41
C HIS A 310 -25.75 -6.18 -27.54
N LEU A 311 -26.09 -4.93 -27.27
CA LEU A 311 -27.45 -4.43 -27.50
C LEU A 311 -27.78 -4.46 -28.99
N ARG A 312 -26.87 -4.01 -29.86
CA ARG A 312 -27.06 -4.02 -31.31
C ARG A 312 -27.22 -5.42 -31.91
N THR A 313 -26.60 -6.45 -31.32
CA THR A 313 -26.70 -7.83 -31.82
C THR A 313 -27.95 -8.58 -31.33
N ARG A 314 -28.75 -8.00 -30.42
CA ARG A 314 -30.00 -8.64 -29.97
C ARG A 314 -30.96 -8.82 -31.15
N PRO A 315 -31.62 -9.98 -31.31
CA PRO A 315 -32.51 -10.25 -32.46
C PRO A 315 -33.58 -9.18 -32.69
N VAL A 316 -34.14 -8.61 -31.62
CA VAL A 316 -35.13 -7.53 -31.68
C VAL A 316 -34.60 -6.25 -32.35
N LEU A 317 -33.31 -5.95 -32.21
CA LEU A 317 -32.66 -4.77 -32.81
C LEU A 317 -31.92 -5.09 -34.12
N ALA A 318 -31.35 -6.28 -34.23
CA ALA A 318 -30.59 -6.72 -35.40
C ALA A 318 -31.49 -7.15 -36.58
N SER A 319 -32.64 -7.78 -36.30
CA SER A 319 -33.59 -8.20 -37.32
C SER A 319 -35.02 -8.03 -36.81
N PRO A 320 -35.58 -6.82 -36.82
CA PRO A 320 -36.92 -6.55 -36.27
C PRO A 320 -38.04 -7.41 -36.90
N SER A 321 -37.83 -7.89 -38.13
CA SER A 321 -38.80 -8.73 -38.84
C SER A 321 -38.89 -10.15 -38.32
N TRP A 322 -37.93 -10.65 -37.50
CA TRP A 322 -37.87 -12.06 -37.11
C TRP A 322 -39.18 -12.57 -36.48
N ILE A 323 -39.86 -11.73 -35.69
CA ILE A 323 -41.16 -12.05 -35.09
C ILE A 323 -42.23 -12.23 -36.16
N VAL A 324 -42.24 -11.37 -37.17
CA VAL A 324 -43.21 -11.41 -38.27
C VAL A 324 -42.89 -12.58 -39.19
N ASP A 325 -41.62 -12.79 -39.54
CA ASP A 325 -41.17 -13.85 -40.43
C ASP A 325 -41.48 -15.23 -39.85
N ALA A 326 -41.19 -15.46 -38.55
CA ALA A 326 -41.50 -16.71 -37.88
C ALA A 326 -43.02 -16.99 -37.86
N ARG A 327 -43.84 -15.96 -37.64
CA ARG A 327 -45.31 -16.10 -37.67
C ARG A 327 -45.85 -16.31 -39.07
N ALA A 328 -45.29 -15.64 -40.08
CA ALA A 328 -45.65 -15.82 -41.48
C ALA A 328 -45.35 -17.25 -41.95
N GLU A 329 -44.21 -17.80 -41.52
CA GLU A 329 -43.81 -19.18 -41.85
C GLU A 329 -44.71 -20.22 -41.16
N GLU A 330 -45.09 -20.01 -39.89
CA GLU A 330 -46.09 -20.83 -39.20
C GLU A 330 -47.45 -20.79 -39.92
N LEU A 331 -47.91 -19.60 -40.31
CA LEU A 331 -49.18 -19.41 -41.00
C LEU A 331 -49.18 -20.14 -42.35
N THR A 332 -48.07 -20.02 -43.10
CA THR A 332 -47.86 -20.74 -44.36
C THR A 332 -47.95 -22.26 -44.15
N ARG A 333 -47.30 -22.77 -43.10
CA ARG A 333 -47.34 -24.20 -42.75
C ARG A 333 -48.74 -24.67 -42.37
N PHE A 334 -49.48 -23.88 -41.58
CA PHE A 334 -50.85 -24.22 -41.20
C PHE A 334 -51.82 -24.19 -42.37
N VAL A 335 -51.69 -23.21 -43.28
CA VAL A 335 -52.51 -23.12 -44.49
C VAL A 335 -52.24 -24.32 -45.41
N ALA A 336 -50.97 -24.66 -45.64
CA ALA A 336 -50.60 -25.82 -46.44
C ALA A 336 -51.16 -27.13 -45.85
N ARG A 337 -50.99 -27.34 -44.55
CA ARG A 337 -51.52 -28.51 -43.83
C ARG A 337 -53.04 -28.56 -43.85
N GLY A 338 -53.72 -27.43 -43.67
CA GLY A 338 -55.17 -27.35 -43.74
C GLY A 338 -55.69 -27.77 -45.12
N THR A 339 -55.05 -27.26 -46.17
CA THR A 339 -55.40 -27.59 -47.57
C THR A 339 -55.21 -29.09 -47.86
N GLU A 340 -54.09 -29.66 -47.41
CA GLU A 340 -53.80 -31.10 -47.53
C GLU A 340 -54.83 -31.97 -46.81
N LEU A 341 -55.19 -31.62 -45.57
CA LEU A 341 -56.16 -32.38 -44.78
C LEU A 341 -57.56 -32.32 -45.40
N VAL A 342 -57.97 -31.16 -45.90
CA VAL A 342 -59.23 -31.01 -46.63
C VAL A 342 -59.21 -31.84 -47.91
N GLY A 343 -58.12 -31.78 -48.68
CA GLY A 343 -57.94 -32.60 -49.88
C GLY A 343 -58.10 -34.09 -49.59
N ARG A 344 -57.40 -34.60 -48.57
CA ARG A 344 -57.51 -36.01 -48.13
C ARG A 344 -58.93 -36.40 -47.71
N CYS A 345 -59.65 -35.50 -47.04
CA CYS A 345 -61.03 -35.75 -46.63
C CYS A 345 -61.93 -35.90 -47.87
N VAL A 346 -61.81 -34.99 -48.83
CA VAL A 346 -62.56 -35.03 -50.09
C VAL A 346 -62.22 -36.27 -50.91
N GLU A 347 -60.93 -36.64 -51.03
CA GLU A 347 -60.50 -37.86 -51.73
C GLU A 347 -61.07 -39.13 -51.08
N ARG A 348 -61.09 -39.19 -49.74
CA ARG A 348 -61.65 -40.32 -49.00
C ARG A 348 -63.15 -40.45 -49.23
N GLU A 349 -63.90 -39.36 -49.11
CA GLU A 349 -65.36 -39.38 -49.29
C GLU A 349 -65.75 -39.64 -50.75
N THR A 350 -65.01 -39.09 -51.72
CA THR A 350 -65.22 -39.39 -53.14
C THR A 350 -64.97 -40.85 -53.48
N THR A 351 -63.90 -41.43 -52.93
CA THR A 351 -63.62 -42.88 -53.04
C THR A 351 -64.74 -43.70 -52.42
N ARG A 352 -65.20 -43.31 -51.23
CA ARG A 352 -66.30 -43.99 -50.54
C ARG A 352 -67.60 -43.97 -51.35
N VAL A 353 -67.95 -42.84 -51.94
CA VAL A 353 -69.11 -42.71 -52.82
C VAL A 353 -68.95 -43.60 -54.07
N ALA A 354 -67.75 -43.65 -54.66
CA ALA A 354 -67.48 -44.51 -55.81
C ALA A 354 -67.61 -46.01 -55.46
N GLU A 355 -67.08 -46.44 -54.31
CA GLU A 355 -67.23 -47.79 -53.79
C GLU A 355 -68.70 -48.17 -53.57
N LEU A 356 -69.46 -47.33 -52.85
CA LEU A 356 -70.88 -47.55 -52.57
C LEU A 356 -71.69 -47.65 -53.87
N ARG A 357 -71.38 -46.79 -54.86
CA ARG A 357 -71.99 -46.86 -56.19
C ARG A 357 -71.64 -48.18 -56.91
N GLY A 358 -70.40 -48.64 -56.79
CA GLY A 358 -69.96 -49.93 -57.30
C GLY A 358 -70.71 -51.11 -56.67
N GLN A 359 -70.86 -51.10 -55.34
CA GLN A 359 -71.60 -52.12 -54.59
C GLN A 359 -73.09 -52.14 -54.97
N LEU A 360 -73.73 -50.97 -55.07
CA LEU A 360 -75.13 -50.86 -55.53
C LEU A 360 -75.32 -51.44 -56.93
N ARG A 361 -74.37 -51.20 -57.84
CA ARG A 361 -74.40 -51.79 -59.19
C ARG A 361 -74.19 -53.30 -59.18
N ALA A 362 -73.27 -53.80 -58.36
CA ALA A 362 -72.97 -55.24 -58.29
C ALA A 362 -74.12 -56.05 -57.67
N LEU A 363 -74.84 -55.48 -56.70
CA LEU A 363 -75.99 -56.10 -56.04
C LEU A 363 -77.31 -55.86 -56.79
N SER A 364 -77.31 -55.11 -57.89
CA SER A 364 -78.51 -54.85 -58.67
C SER A 364 -78.90 -56.08 -59.49
N PRO A 365 -80.10 -56.65 -59.30
CA PRO A 365 -80.61 -57.73 -60.14
C PRO A 365 -80.60 -57.35 -61.62
N GLN A 366 -80.85 -56.07 -61.94
CA GLN A 366 -80.80 -55.55 -63.30
C GLN A 366 -79.41 -55.68 -63.92
N GLY A 367 -78.32 -55.48 -63.16
CA GLY A 367 -76.96 -55.64 -63.67
C GLY A 367 -76.63 -57.09 -64.05
N THR A 368 -77.22 -58.06 -63.37
CA THR A 368 -77.14 -59.48 -63.72
C THR A 368 -77.97 -59.79 -64.97
N LEU A 369 -79.17 -59.21 -65.08
CA LEU A 369 -80.03 -59.36 -66.26
C LEU A 369 -79.42 -58.74 -67.53
N ASP A 370 -78.81 -57.55 -67.41
CA ASP A 370 -78.16 -56.84 -68.52
C ASP A 370 -76.95 -57.59 -69.09
N ARG A 371 -76.31 -58.45 -68.28
CA ARG A 371 -75.22 -59.34 -68.71
C ARG A 371 -75.70 -60.58 -69.48
N GLY A 372 -77.01 -60.74 -69.68
CA GLY A 372 -77.60 -61.83 -70.47
C GLY A 372 -78.04 -63.04 -69.65
N TYR A 373 -78.08 -62.94 -68.32
CA TYR A 373 -78.68 -63.97 -67.47
C TYR A 373 -80.19 -63.76 -67.35
N ALA A 374 -80.92 -64.85 -67.11
CA ALA A 374 -82.36 -64.82 -66.85
C ALA A 374 -82.64 -65.26 -65.41
N ILE A 375 -83.56 -64.58 -64.73
CA ILE A 375 -84.12 -65.07 -63.46
C ILE A 375 -85.32 -65.96 -63.82
N VAL A 376 -85.22 -67.24 -63.45
CA VAL A 376 -86.29 -68.23 -63.68
C VAL A 376 -87.19 -68.27 -62.45
N GLN A 377 -88.49 -68.07 -62.64
CA GLN A 377 -89.48 -68.16 -61.57
C GLN A 377 -90.59 -69.14 -61.93
N THR A 378 -91.19 -69.80 -60.94
CA THR A 378 -92.40 -70.61 -61.14
C THR A 378 -93.64 -69.72 -61.33
N ALA A 379 -94.77 -70.30 -61.73
CA ALA A 379 -96.05 -69.60 -61.79
C ALA A 379 -96.46 -68.93 -60.45
N ALA A 380 -95.94 -69.42 -59.31
CA ALA A 380 -96.15 -68.85 -57.98
C ALA A 380 -95.18 -67.70 -57.63
N GLY A 381 -94.24 -67.35 -58.52
CA GLY A 381 -93.28 -66.25 -58.34
C GLY A 381 -92.01 -66.61 -57.55
N LEU A 382 -91.82 -67.88 -57.18
CA LEU A 382 -90.61 -68.36 -56.50
C LEU A 382 -89.48 -68.58 -57.52
N VAL A 383 -88.25 -68.15 -57.19
CA VAL A 383 -87.08 -68.34 -58.05
C VAL A 383 -86.67 -69.81 -58.05
N VAL A 384 -86.57 -70.39 -59.24
CA VAL A 384 -86.13 -71.78 -59.45
C VAL A 384 -84.61 -71.80 -59.43
N THR A 385 -84.03 -72.53 -58.48
CA THR A 385 -82.57 -72.66 -58.36
C THR A 385 -82.08 -74.08 -58.58
N ASP A 386 -82.94 -75.08 -58.39
CA ASP A 386 -82.67 -76.48 -58.66
C ASP A 386 -83.63 -77.02 -59.74
N PRO A 387 -83.15 -77.75 -60.77
CA PRO A 387 -84.00 -78.38 -61.78
C PRO A 387 -85.14 -79.25 -61.21
N ALA A 388 -84.97 -79.86 -60.04
CA ALA A 388 -86.01 -80.67 -59.39
C ALA A 388 -87.24 -79.86 -58.95
N GLU A 389 -87.08 -78.55 -58.75
CA GLU A 389 -88.16 -77.63 -58.36
C GLU A 389 -89.09 -77.29 -59.53
N SER A 390 -88.76 -77.74 -60.75
CA SER A 390 -89.57 -77.52 -61.94
C SER A 390 -89.76 -78.81 -62.74
N PRO A 391 -90.65 -79.73 -62.30
CA PRO A 391 -90.99 -80.95 -63.03
C PRO A 391 -91.50 -80.66 -64.45
N GLU A 392 -91.41 -81.65 -65.34
CA GLU A 392 -91.86 -81.55 -66.73
C GLU A 392 -93.30 -81.02 -66.85
N GLY A 393 -93.49 -80.02 -67.71
CA GLY A 393 -94.78 -79.36 -67.94
C GLY A 393 -95.05 -78.15 -67.03
N THR A 394 -94.17 -77.82 -66.08
CA THR A 394 -94.35 -76.66 -65.19
C THR A 394 -94.21 -75.34 -65.96
N ALA A 395 -95.16 -74.43 -65.79
CA ALA A 395 -95.10 -73.08 -66.34
C ALA A 395 -94.09 -72.22 -65.57
N LEU A 396 -93.11 -71.68 -66.29
CA LEU A 396 -92.02 -70.86 -65.82
C LEU A 396 -92.12 -69.45 -66.40
N ARG A 397 -91.69 -68.46 -65.63
CA ARG A 397 -91.49 -67.08 -66.06
C ARG A 397 -90.00 -66.80 -66.06
N LEU A 398 -89.44 -66.54 -67.24
CA LEU A 398 -88.06 -66.11 -67.41
C LEU A 398 -88.04 -64.59 -67.48
N THR A 399 -87.37 -63.93 -66.54
CA THR A 399 -87.17 -62.48 -66.59
C THR A 399 -85.75 -62.20 -67.06
N VAL A 400 -85.62 -61.47 -68.15
CA VAL A 400 -84.37 -60.99 -68.77
C VAL A 400 -84.32 -59.46 -68.73
N SER A 401 -83.21 -58.85 -69.16
CA SER A 401 -83.02 -57.39 -69.10
C SER A 401 -84.15 -56.58 -69.76
N GLY A 402 -84.71 -57.09 -70.85
CA GLY A 402 -85.78 -56.44 -71.63
C GLY A 402 -87.22 -56.80 -71.21
N GLY A 403 -87.43 -57.60 -70.16
CA GLY A 403 -88.76 -57.99 -69.69
C GLY A 403 -88.91 -59.48 -69.38
N SER A 404 -90.15 -59.93 -69.19
CA SER A 404 -90.45 -61.33 -68.83
C SER A 404 -91.13 -62.08 -69.97
N LEU A 405 -90.77 -63.34 -70.14
CA LEU A 405 -91.36 -64.26 -71.11
C LEU A 405 -91.78 -65.57 -70.44
N ALA A 406 -92.82 -66.21 -70.99
CA ALA A 406 -93.31 -67.49 -70.50
C ALA A 406 -92.49 -68.62 -71.13
N ALA A 407 -92.13 -69.61 -70.32
CA ALA A 407 -91.49 -70.85 -70.74
C ALA A 407 -92.15 -72.02 -70.02
N THR A 408 -91.98 -73.23 -70.53
CA THR A 408 -92.45 -74.46 -69.89
C THR A 408 -91.27 -75.40 -69.70
N ALA A 409 -91.15 -75.99 -68.53
CA ALA A 409 -90.07 -76.92 -68.24
C ALA A 409 -90.20 -78.20 -69.08
N GLY A 410 -89.19 -78.47 -69.90
CA GLY A 410 -89.07 -79.72 -70.65
C GLY A 410 -88.32 -80.79 -69.85
N THR A 411 -88.01 -81.90 -70.51
CA THR A 411 -87.21 -82.98 -69.91
C THR A 411 -85.85 -82.45 -69.42
N PRO A 412 -85.37 -82.88 -68.23
CA PRO A 412 -84.06 -82.46 -67.74
C PRO A 412 -82.97 -82.79 -68.77
N LEU A 413 -82.32 -81.76 -69.30
CA LEU A 413 -81.20 -81.94 -70.22
C LEU A 413 -79.95 -82.35 -69.45
N PRO A 414 -79.11 -83.27 -69.98
CA PRO A 414 -77.83 -83.60 -69.35
C PRO A 414 -76.95 -82.35 -69.25
N SER A 415 -76.25 -82.20 -68.13
CA SER A 415 -75.35 -81.06 -67.89
C SER A 415 -74.34 -80.95 -69.04
N PRO A 416 -74.17 -79.76 -69.66
CA PRO A 416 -73.31 -79.61 -70.83
C PRO A 416 -71.84 -79.62 -70.38
N ALA A 417 -71.24 -80.80 -70.34
CA ALA A 417 -69.79 -80.96 -70.28
C ALA A 417 -69.36 -82.11 -71.20
N GLY A 418 -69.32 -81.81 -72.50
CA GLY A 418 -68.93 -82.77 -73.53
C GLY A 418 -68.88 -82.18 -74.94
N ALA A 419 -68.26 -81.01 -75.13
CA ALA A 419 -67.85 -80.51 -76.45
C ALA A 419 -66.81 -79.37 -76.31
N ALA A 420 -65.68 -79.48 -77.03
CA ALA A 420 -64.55 -78.54 -77.16
C ALA A 420 -63.63 -78.41 -75.92
N GLY A 421 -62.34 -78.76 -75.94
CA GLY A 421 -61.45 -79.03 -77.07
C GLY A 421 -61.01 -77.74 -77.78
N ALA A 422 -59.74 -77.36 -77.56
CA ALA A 422 -58.87 -76.64 -78.49
C ALA A 422 -59.17 -75.17 -78.86
N ALA A 423 -58.64 -74.26 -78.02
CA ALA A 423 -57.79 -73.12 -78.41
C ALA A 423 -57.15 -72.61 -77.10
N GLY A 424 -55.84 -72.58 -76.86
CA GLY A 424 -54.74 -72.43 -77.80
C GLY A 424 -54.08 -71.07 -77.58
N ALA A 425 -53.08 -71.05 -76.68
CA ALA A 425 -51.91 -70.18 -76.65
C ALA A 425 -52.05 -68.66 -76.45
N ALA A 426 -51.56 -68.17 -75.30
CA ALA A 426 -50.37 -67.29 -75.24
C ALA A 426 -50.10 -66.90 -73.78
N GLY A 427 -48.99 -67.37 -73.21
CA GLY A 427 -48.58 -67.05 -71.85
C GLY A 427 -47.15 -67.49 -71.59
N ALA A 428 -46.21 -66.94 -72.37
CA ALA A 428 -44.79 -67.07 -72.15
C ALA A 428 -44.27 -65.92 -71.26
N ALA A 429 -43.22 -66.26 -70.50
CA ALA A 429 -42.21 -65.38 -69.89
C ALA A 429 -42.50 -64.80 -68.48
N GLY A 430 -42.03 -65.52 -67.47
CA GLY A 430 -41.06 -64.91 -66.53
C GLY A 430 -39.67 -64.87 -67.19
N PRO A 431 -38.75 -64.00 -66.76
CA PRO A 431 -38.07 -64.29 -65.51
C PRO A 431 -37.69 -63.07 -64.64
N ALA A 432 -37.11 -63.44 -63.51
CA ALA A 432 -36.47 -62.64 -62.48
C ALA A 432 -35.38 -61.67 -62.95
N SER A 433 -35.20 -60.60 -62.17
CA SER A 433 -33.88 -60.13 -61.73
C SER A 433 -34.01 -59.17 -60.52
N SER A 434 -33.63 -59.64 -59.34
CA SER A 434 -32.79 -58.84 -58.42
C SER A 434 -31.33 -59.00 -58.89
N PRO A 435 -30.29 -58.42 -58.28
CA PRO A 435 -30.18 -57.37 -57.24
C PRO A 435 -29.11 -56.31 -57.61
N GLN A 436 -28.86 -55.31 -56.76
CA GLN A 436 -27.52 -55.06 -56.15
C GLN A 436 -27.42 -53.68 -55.49
N ALA A 437 -27.16 -53.72 -54.20
CA ALA A 437 -26.35 -52.71 -53.54
C ALA A 437 -24.90 -52.78 -54.05
N PRO A 438 -24.13 -51.69 -53.89
CA PRO A 438 -22.79 -51.86 -53.37
C PRO A 438 -22.53 -50.99 -52.13
N ALA A 439 -21.56 -51.46 -51.37
CA ALA A 439 -21.13 -50.98 -50.07
C ALA A 439 -20.06 -49.88 -50.16
N ASP A 440 -20.00 -49.11 -49.05
CA ASP A 440 -18.81 -48.50 -48.41
C ASP A 440 -18.03 -47.40 -49.20
N PRO A 441 -17.18 -46.54 -48.57
CA PRO A 441 -16.45 -46.75 -47.31
C PRO A 441 -16.30 -45.56 -46.33
N GLN A 442 -15.96 -45.92 -45.08
CA GLN A 442 -15.06 -45.28 -44.10
C GLN A 442 -14.62 -43.79 -44.22
N ARG A 443 -14.74 -43.08 -43.08
CA ARG A 443 -13.70 -42.34 -42.30
C ARG A 443 -14.46 -41.38 -41.35
N GLY A 444 -14.23 -41.32 -40.04
CA GLY A 444 -12.96 -41.34 -39.35
C GLY A 444 -12.59 -39.92 -38.89
N LYS A 445 -13.25 -39.42 -37.85
CA LYS A 445 -12.73 -38.57 -36.76
C LYS A 445 -13.80 -38.34 -35.71
#